data_AF-A0A7C8TUN0-F1
#
_entry.id   AF-A0A7C8TUN0-F1
#
_cell.length_a   1.000
_cell.length_b   1.000
_cell.length_c   1.000
_cell.angle_alpha   90.00
_cell.angle_beta   90.00
_cell.angle_gamma   90.00
#
_symmetry.space_group_name_H-M   'P 1'
#
loop_
_entity.id
_entity.type
_entity.pdbx_description
1 polymer ?
#
loop_
_entity_poly.entity_id
_entity_poly.type
_entity_poly.pdbx_seq_one_letter_code
_entity_poly.pdbx_strand_id
1 'polypeptide(L)'
;MAPSKELLAILLFQAVGIYAQAPVYGQCGGIGWTGATTCASGSTCVYSNPYYSQCLPGSSPNPTTTLATTTRTTTRAGTIPATTTTTARATTTTPSVPGNEPATFTANPNIGPGGSSFRDSPHFRVYGATSTSAADAALNMLEAAYSCFVGTLGWRSPGLSYNDNTDDDGPWTKINIYSVSTLPGAAGVMHADYATGMAWLEVVHQYLTIPGVTVHELGHGMHYHEKTWVDQGRTGAWWETVANFVADTFKTSPLCASARSQYGQSATATEINLSKVIGDSFQVIVDGSVNTGNYYEAWPFLAYLTYNPDGYSGLGTNALRNLFRQYAKNSNETPLHTLARVSSAGVPTIVGRYWARMAYADIGHPTAGQVFLSQRSRLNYANLDSQGNNVYKPKSARRPLYMGANIVPLKKSGAVTVGVSVSGATLPYTATLSIRNTSSGSTRYVNLSGGSASASVASDEEITFVIANTPANLILYDAFSLSSEVKNGLDYSVTITGATP
;
A
#
# COMPACT_ATOMS: atom_id res chain seq x y z
N MET A 1 -34.40 -64.65 -39.99
CA MET A 1 -33.16 -63.90 -40.33
C MET A 1 -33.37 -62.48 -39.84
N ALA A 2 -32.63 -62.07 -38.80
CA ALA A 2 -32.72 -60.73 -38.22
C ALA A 2 -31.86 -59.73 -39.03
N PRO A 3 -32.30 -58.49 -39.24
CA PRO A 3 -31.48 -57.46 -39.84
C PRO A 3 -30.74 -56.60 -38.80
N SER A 4 -29.80 -55.86 -39.36
CA SER A 4 -28.66 -55.13 -38.84
C SER A 4 -28.92 -53.94 -37.90
N LYS A 5 -27.89 -53.66 -37.09
CA LYS A 5 -27.71 -52.47 -36.26
C LYS A 5 -27.53 -51.22 -37.14
N GLU A 6 -28.26 -50.15 -36.86
CA GLU A 6 -27.92 -48.79 -37.29
C GLU A 6 -27.83 -47.83 -36.10
N LEU A 7 -26.74 -47.07 -36.11
CA LEU A 7 -26.37 -46.00 -35.19
C LEU A 7 -27.26 -44.77 -35.48
N LEU A 8 -27.98 -44.27 -34.48
CA LEU A 8 -28.65 -42.96 -34.57
C LEU A 8 -27.73 -41.89 -33.97
N ALA A 9 -27.15 -41.05 -34.82
CA ALA A 9 -26.41 -39.86 -34.43
C ALA A 9 -27.40 -38.73 -34.07
N ILE A 10 -27.42 -38.32 -32.81
CA ILE A 10 -28.17 -37.13 -32.34
C ILE A 10 -27.27 -35.90 -32.54
N LEU A 11 -27.59 -35.06 -33.51
CA LEU A 11 -27.05 -33.70 -33.60
C LEU A 11 -27.70 -32.83 -32.50
N LEU A 12 -26.91 -32.40 -31.51
CA LEU A 12 -27.26 -31.26 -30.66
C LEU A 12 -26.95 -29.96 -31.40
N PHE A 13 -27.99 -29.22 -31.81
CA PHE A 13 -27.86 -27.81 -32.17
C PHE A 13 -27.64 -27.00 -30.88
N GLN A 14 -26.41 -26.52 -30.66
CA GLN A 14 -26.12 -25.48 -29.67
C GLN A 14 -26.55 -24.13 -30.25
N ALA A 15 -27.57 -23.51 -29.66
CA ALA A 15 -27.92 -22.13 -29.94
C ALA A 15 -26.81 -21.22 -29.41
N VAL A 16 -26.03 -20.62 -30.31
CA VAL A 16 -25.11 -19.54 -29.96
C VAL A 16 -25.95 -18.32 -29.64
N GLY A 17 -26.15 -18.04 -28.36
CA GLY A 17 -26.79 -16.81 -27.89
C GLY A 17 -25.94 -15.60 -28.29
N ILE A 18 -26.46 -14.75 -29.17
CA ILE A 18 -25.90 -13.43 -29.43
C ILE A 18 -26.16 -12.61 -28.17
N TYR A 19 -25.13 -12.36 -27.35
CA TYR A 19 -25.27 -11.50 -26.18
C TYR A 19 -25.41 -10.05 -26.66
N ALA A 20 -26.65 -9.55 -26.64
CA ALA A 20 -26.95 -8.13 -26.83
C ALA A 20 -26.16 -7.28 -25.83
N GLN A 21 -25.86 -6.02 -26.16
CA GLN A 21 -25.16 -5.10 -25.25
C GLN A 21 -25.85 -5.05 -23.87
N ALA A 22 -25.06 -5.02 -22.80
CA ALA A 22 -25.59 -4.81 -21.45
C ALA A 22 -26.27 -3.43 -21.39
N PRO A 23 -27.52 -3.34 -20.89
CA PRO A 23 -28.19 -2.06 -20.75
C PRO A 23 -27.40 -1.14 -19.80
N VAL A 24 -27.67 0.16 -19.84
CA VAL A 24 -27.15 1.09 -18.82
C VAL A 24 -27.57 0.57 -17.44
N TYR A 25 -26.62 0.50 -16.51
CA TYR A 25 -26.70 -0.14 -15.19
C TYR A 25 -26.76 -1.68 -15.18
N GLY A 26 -26.64 -2.34 -16.33
CA GLY A 26 -26.53 -3.80 -16.44
C GLY A 26 -25.14 -4.34 -16.12
N GLN A 27 -25.05 -5.61 -15.70
CA GLN A 27 -23.77 -6.29 -15.49
C GLN A 27 -23.07 -6.51 -16.83
N CYS A 28 -21.78 -6.18 -16.88
CA CYS A 28 -20.93 -6.24 -18.06
C CYS A 28 -19.61 -7.00 -17.83
N GLY A 29 -19.42 -7.60 -16.66
CA GLY A 29 -18.19 -8.33 -16.33
C GLY A 29 -18.25 -8.98 -14.94
N GLY A 30 -17.23 -9.78 -14.64
CA GLY A 30 -17.12 -10.54 -13.39
C GLY A 30 -16.69 -11.99 -13.60
N ILE A 31 -15.99 -12.56 -12.63
CA ILE A 31 -15.64 -13.99 -12.55
C ILE A 31 -16.95 -14.78 -12.57
N GLY A 32 -17.07 -15.67 -13.56
CA GLY A 32 -18.26 -16.49 -13.76
C GLY A 32 -19.40 -15.80 -14.54
N TRP A 33 -19.27 -14.52 -14.93
CA TRP A 33 -20.26 -13.84 -15.76
C TRP A 33 -20.20 -14.36 -17.20
N THR A 34 -21.31 -14.91 -17.68
CA THR A 34 -21.48 -15.41 -19.06
C THR A 34 -22.38 -14.52 -19.91
N GLY A 35 -22.82 -13.38 -19.37
CA GLY A 35 -23.68 -12.44 -20.08
C GLY A 35 -22.90 -11.42 -20.94
N ALA A 36 -23.58 -10.35 -21.33
CA ALA A 36 -23.02 -9.32 -22.18
C ALA A 36 -21.79 -8.65 -21.55
N THR A 37 -20.74 -8.40 -22.33
CA THR A 37 -19.50 -7.75 -21.87
C THR A 37 -19.29 -6.34 -22.44
N THR A 38 -20.13 -5.95 -23.39
CA THR A 38 -20.12 -4.62 -24.01
C THR A 38 -21.35 -3.86 -23.56
N CYS A 39 -21.17 -2.62 -23.12
CA CYS A 39 -22.25 -1.76 -22.67
C CYS A 39 -22.99 -1.08 -23.83
N ALA A 40 -24.25 -0.73 -23.60
CA ALA A 40 -25.03 0.10 -24.52
C ALA A 40 -24.33 1.45 -24.75
N SER A 41 -24.47 2.00 -25.95
CA SER A 41 -23.86 3.28 -26.33
C SER A 41 -24.13 4.38 -25.29
N GLY A 42 -23.10 5.16 -24.96
CA GLY A 42 -23.16 6.20 -23.92
C GLY A 42 -22.88 5.71 -22.49
N SER A 43 -22.59 4.42 -22.31
CA SER A 43 -22.14 3.84 -21.04
C SER A 43 -20.89 2.98 -21.21
N THR A 44 -20.08 2.91 -20.16
CA THR A 44 -18.82 2.15 -20.13
C THR A 44 -18.91 1.08 -19.07
N CYS A 45 -18.33 -0.09 -19.33
CA CYS A 45 -18.26 -1.15 -18.34
C CYS A 45 -17.28 -0.77 -17.24
N VAL A 46 -17.80 -0.43 -16.06
CA VAL A 46 -17.02 -0.04 -14.89
C VAL A 46 -16.86 -1.27 -14.00
N TYR A 47 -15.61 -1.67 -13.79
CA TYR A 47 -15.27 -2.75 -12.87
C TYR A 47 -15.65 -2.35 -11.44
N SER A 48 -16.29 -3.27 -10.70
CA SER A 48 -16.68 -3.05 -9.31
C SER A 48 -15.92 -4.00 -8.38
N ASN A 49 -15.99 -5.31 -8.63
CA ASN A 49 -15.28 -6.31 -7.85
C ASN A 49 -15.00 -7.55 -8.72
N PRO A 50 -14.26 -8.56 -8.23
CA PRO A 50 -13.85 -9.69 -9.07
C PRO A 50 -15.03 -10.42 -9.71
N TYR A 51 -16.23 -10.41 -9.11
CA TYR A 51 -17.41 -11.11 -9.60
C TYR A 51 -18.41 -10.20 -10.32
N TYR A 52 -18.15 -8.89 -10.41
CA TYR A 52 -19.13 -7.92 -10.91
C TYR A 52 -18.50 -6.68 -11.56
N SER A 53 -19.01 -6.30 -12.73
CA SER A 53 -18.73 -5.02 -13.41
C SER A 53 -20.05 -4.50 -13.99
N GLN A 54 -20.26 -3.19 -14.00
CA GLN A 54 -21.55 -2.58 -14.37
C GLN A 54 -21.39 -1.49 -15.44
N CYS A 55 -22.32 -1.41 -16.38
CA CYS A 55 -22.39 -0.32 -17.34
C CYS A 55 -22.82 0.98 -16.67
N LEU A 56 -21.94 1.98 -16.61
CA LEU A 56 -22.28 3.30 -16.06
C LEU A 56 -22.20 4.39 -17.15
N PRO A 57 -23.10 5.40 -17.15
CA PRO A 57 -23.01 6.54 -18.07
C PRO A 57 -21.71 7.32 -17.88
N GLY A 58 -21.00 7.64 -18.96
CA GLY A 58 -19.75 8.42 -18.92
C GLY A 58 -19.74 9.52 -19.97
N SER A 59 -19.56 10.77 -19.55
CA SER A 59 -19.44 11.96 -20.40
C SER A 59 -18.15 11.94 -21.23
N SER A 60 -18.27 12.12 -22.55
CA SER A 60 -17.14 12.19 -23.48
C SER A 60 -16.15 13.33 -23.17
N PRO A 61 -14.84 13.17 -23.45
CA PRO A 61 -13.82 14.19 -23.24
C PRO A 61 -13.72 15.15 -24.44
N ASN A 62 -13.49 16.45 -24.19
CA ASN A 62 -13.12 17.44 -25.22
C ASN A 62 -11.61 17.80 -25.07
N PRO A 63 -10.90 18.18 -26.15
CA PRO A 63 -9.46 17.95 -26.29
C PRO A 63 -8.54 19.03 -25.72
N THR A 64 -7.31 18.60 -25.52
CA THR A 64 -6.11 19.25 -24.98
C THR A 64 -5.66 20.48 -25.79
N THR A 65 -5.21 21.53 -25.10
CA THR A 65 -4.37 22.60 -25.69
C THR A 65 -3.00 22.59 -25.02
N THR A 66 -1.95 22.36 -25.80
CA THR A 66 -0.54 22.34 -25.39
C THR A 66 0.05 23.75 -25.42
N LEU A 67 0.74 24.15 -24.33
CA LEU A 67 1.62 25.31 -24.30
C LEU A 67 3.00 24.87 -23.80
N ALA A 68 4.00 25.08 -24.65
CA ALA A 68 5.40 24.79 -24.41
C ALA A 68 6.05 25.94 -23.62
N THR A 69 6.89 25.61 -22.62
CA THR A 69 7.79 26.57 -22.00
C THR A 69 9.18 25.97 -21.76
N THR A 70 10.16 26.78 -22.12
CA THR A 70 11.60 26.58 -22.29
C THR A 70 12.39 26.39 -20.99
N THR A 71 13.42 25.55 -21.07
CA THR A 71 14.45 25.26 -20.07
C THR A 71 15.44 26.40 -19.82
N ARG A 72 15.87 26.59 -18.56
CA ARG A 72 17.12 27.30 -18.22
C ARG A 72 17.92 26.57 -17.14
N THR A 73 19.11 26.14 -17.51
CA THR A 73 20.14 25.46 -16.71
C THR A 73 20.95 26.46 -15.88
N THR A 74 21.23 26.13 -14.62
CA THR A 74 22.35 26.72 -13.85
C THR A 74 23.04 25.64 -13.01
N THR A 75 24.27 25.34 -13.37
CA THR A 75 25.22 24.49 -12.64
C THR A 75 25.88 25.24 -11.50
N ARG A 76 25.95 24.65 -10.30
CA ARG A 76 27.01 25.00 -9.33
C ARG A 76 27.38 23.80 -8.46
N ALA A 77 28.66 23.42 -8.53
CA ALA A 77 29.31 22.44 -7.67
C ALA A 77 29.61 23.04 -6.29
N GLY A 78 29.48 22.22 -5.24
CA GLY A 78 29.84 22.56 -3.86
C GLY A 78 30.21 21.30 -3.08
N THR A 79 31.49 21.22 -2.71
CA THR A 79 32.15 20.22 -1.85
C THR A 79 31.58 20.16 -0.43
N ILE A 80 31.41 18.96 0.14
CA ILE A 80 31.01 18.73 1.54
C ILE A 80 32.14 17.97 2.28
N PRO A 81 32.62 18.44 3.45
CA PRO A 81 33.49 17.67 4.34
C PRO A 81 32.68 16.73 5.27
N ALA A 82 33.32 15.61 5.63
CA ALA A 82 32.82 14.58 6.53
C ALA A 82 32.50 15.09 7.95
N THR A 83 31.46 14.54 8.59
CA THR A 83 31.24 14.70 10.03
C THR A 83 30.76 13.39 10.65
N THR A 84 31.39 13.11 11.79
CA THR A 84 31.32 11.97 12.69
C THR A 84 29.94 11.72 13.30
N THR A 85 29.63 10.44 13.47
CA THR A 85 28.45 9.88 14.14
C THR A 85 28.43 10.17 15.64
N THR A 86 27.36 10.82 16.11
CA THR A 86 26.93 10.82 17.52
C THR A 86 25.47 10.39 17.58
N THR A 87 25.21 9.28 18.26
CA THR A 87 23.88 8.73 18.56
C THR A 87 23.10 9.69 19.45
N ALA A 88 22.12 10.41 18.87
CA ALA A 88 21.16 11.21 19.62
C ALA A 88 19.86 10.41 19.83
N ARG A 89 19.55 10.14 21.10
CA ARG A 89 18.29 9.58 21.57
C ARG A 89 17.17 10.58 21.26
N ALA A 90 16.23 10.20 20.40
CA ALA A 90 15.06 11.02 20.08
C ALA A 90 14.16 11.19 21.31
N THR A 91 14.01 12.42 21.78
CA THR A 91 12.93 12.84 22.68
C THR A 91 11.65 12.95 21.87
N THR A 92 10.73 12.02 22.11
CA THR A 92 9.35 12.07 21.61
C THR A 92 8.60 13.22 22.30
N THR A 93 8.41 14.33 21.60
CA THR A 93 7.34 15.28 21.91
C THR A 93 6.03 14.67 21.41
N THR A 94 5.12 14.33 22.33
CA THR A 94 3.75 13.97 22.02
C THR A 94 3.06 15.15 21.31
N PRO A 95 2.47 14.97 20.11
CA PRO A 95 1.58 15.97 19.55
C PRO A 95 0.42 16.21 20.52
N SER A 96 0.08 17.46 20.81
CA SER A 96 -1.13 17.79 21.56
C SER A 96 -2.36 17.53 20.71
N VAL A 97 -3.35 16.84 21.27
CA VAL A 97 -4.76 16.87 20.80
C VAL A 97 -5.15 18.34 20.58
N PRO A 98 -5.88 18.70 19.51
CA PRO A 98 -6.39 20.06 19.35
C PRO A 98 -7.10 20.49 20.65
N GLY A 99 -6.70 21.63 21.22
CA GLY A 99 -7.07 22.03 22.58
C GLY A 99 -8.57 22.21 22.85
N ASN A 100 -9.41 22.04 21.83
CA ASN A 100 -10.85 22.24 21.86
C ASN A 100 -11.68 20.97 21.59
N GLU A 101 -11.06 19.81 21.35
CA GLU A 101 -11.80 18.57 21.10
C GLU A 101 -12.56 18.11 22.37
N PRO A 102 -13.91 17.92 22.31
CA PRO A 102 -14.69 17.54 23.48
C PRO A 102 -14.52 16.05 23.80
N ALA A 103 -14.60 15.70 25.09
CA ALA A 103 -14.48 14.31 25.56
C ALA A 103 -15.59 13.37 25.03
N THR A 104 -16.64 13.89 24.41
CA THR A 104 -17.69 13.11 23.77
C THR A 104 -18.25 13.91 22.60
N PHE A 105 -18.39 13.25 21.45
CA PHE A 105 -18.88 13.88 20.23
C PHE A 105 -20.40 13.85 20.18
N THR A 106 -20.97 14.79 19.41
CA THR A 106 -22.41 14.85 19.18
C THR A 106 -22.81 13.79 18.18
N ALA A 107 -23.86 13.01 18.46
CA ALA A 107 -24.35 12.03 17.52
C ALA A 107 -25.12 12.71 16.37
N ASN A 108 -24.93 12.22 15.15
CA ASN A 108 -25.72 12.63 14.00
C ASN A 108 -26.28 11.39 13.27
N PRO A 109 -27.58 11.05 13.48
CA PRO A 109 -28.18 9.88 12.88
C PRO A 109 -28.45 10.03 11.37
N ASN A 110 -28.26 11.23 10.80
CA ASN A 110 -28.49 11.48 9.37
C ASN A 110 -27.27 11.13 8.50
N ILE A 111 -26.14 10.72 9.10
CA ILE A 111 -24.95 10.27 8.36
C ILE A 111 -25.06 8.76 8.18
N GLY A 112 -25.34 8.32 6.95
CA GLY A 112 -25.61 6.92 6.63
C GLY A 112 -27.08 6.52 6.82
N PRO A 113 -27.39 5.20 6.83
CA PRO A 113 -28.78 4.71 6.80
C PRO A 113 -29.66 5.04 8.02
N GLY A 114 -29.06 5.51 9.11
CA GLY A 114 -29.76 5.76 10.38
C GLY A 114 -30.25 4.47 11.07
N GLY A 115 -31.08 4.64 12.10
CA GLY A 115 -31.62 3.52 12.88
C GLY A 115 -31.99 3.94 14.30
N SER A 116 -32.80 3.12 14.97
CA SER A 116 -33.25 3.35 16.35
C SER A 116 -32.56 2.48 17.39
N SER A 117 -31.89 1.40 16.97
CA SER A 117 -31.10 0.52 17.84
C SER A 117 -29.62 0.77 17.61
N PHE A 118 -28.96 1.35 18.61
CA PHE A 118 -27.55 1.67 18.57
C PHE A 118 -26.91 1.59 19.95
N ARG A 119 -25.57 1.56 19.97
CA ARG A 119 -24.75 1.84 21.14
C ARG A 119 -23.74 2.92 20.84
N ASP A 120 -23.49 3.75 21.84
CA ASP A 120 -22.54 4.86 21.75
C ASP A 120 -21.32 4.60 22.64
N SER A 121 -20.17 5.06 22.15
CA SER A 121 -18.98 5.39 22.93
C SER A 121 -18.71 6.89 22.80
N PRO A 122 -17.68 7.48 23.45
CA PRO A 122 -17.33 8.89 23.28
C PRO A 122 -17.31 9.41 21.83
N HIS A 123 -16.62 8.70 20.92
CA HIS A 123 -16.38 9.14 19.54
C HIS A 123 -17.19 8.36 18.49
N PHE A 124 -17.78 7.22 18.84
CA PHE A 124 -18.40 6.31 17.88
C PHE A 124 -19.84 5.96 18.23
N ARG A 125 -20.60 5.59 17.20
CA ARG A 125 -21.92 4.97 17.30
C ARG A 125 -21.97 3.71 16.45
N VAL A 126 -22.41 2.59 17.04
CA VAL A 126 -22.62 1.32 16.32
C VAL A 126 -24.10 1.01 16.23
N TYR A 127 -24.60 0.85 15.01
CA TYR A 127 -25.95 0.40 14.66
C TYR A 127 -25.97 -1.08 14.28
N GLY A 128 -27.08 -1.76 14.54
CA GLY A 128 -27.37 -3.07 13.94
C GLY A 128 -26.49 -4.25 14.38
N ALA A 129 -25.67 -4.08 15.42
CA ALA A 129 -24.84 -5.18 15.94
C ALA A 129 -25.72 -6.35 16.41
N THR A 130 -25.25 -7.58 16.18
CA THR A 130 -26.00 -8.82 16.51
C THR A 130 -26.17 -9.04 18.01
N SER A 131 -25.37 -8.37 18.84
CA SER A 131 -25.53 -8.38 20.29
C SER A 131 -24.95 -7.10 20.91
N THR A 132 -25.35 -6.85 22.15
CA THR A 132 -24.72 -5.84 23.04
C THR A 132 -23.21 -6.02 23.12
N SER A 133 -22.75 -7.25 23.36
CA SER A 133 -21.33 -7.54 23.52
C SER A 133 -20.53 -7.30 22.24
N ALA A 134 -21.11 -7.58 21.07
CA ALA A 134 -20.48 -7.30 19.79
C ALA A 134 -20.34 -5.79 19.56
N ALA A 135 -21.38 -5.01 19.86
CA ALA A 135 -21.31 -3.55 19.79
C ALA A 135 -20.26 -2.99 20.77
N ASP A 136 -20.26 -3.41 22.04
CA ASP A 136 -19.31 -2.92 23.04
C ASP A 136 -17.86 -3.29 22.67
N ALA A 137 -17.62 -4.50 22.13
CA ALA A 137 -16.31 -4.91 21.66
C ALA A 137 -15.83 -4.07 20.46
N ALA A 138 -16.73 -3.79 19.50
CA ALA A 138 -16.42 -2.92 18.36
C ALA A 138 -16.10 -1.49 18.80
N LEU A 139 -16.90 -0.92 19.70
CA LEU A 139 -16.70 0.40 20.26
C LEU A 139 -15.35 0.50 21.00
N ASN A 140 -15.01 -0.48 21.85
CA ASN A 140 -13.72 -0.50 22.54
C ASN A 140 -12.54 -0.56 21.57
N MET A 141 -12.64 -1.37 20.51
CA MET A 141 -11.61 -1.46 19.48
C MET A 141 -11.45 -0.14 18.70
N LEU A 142 -12.56 0.50 18.32
CA LEU A 142 -12.58 1.77 17.59
C LEU A 142 -12.02 2.92 18.44
N GLU A 143 -12.39 2.99 19.73
CA GLU A 143 -11.84 3.96 20.69
C GLU A 143 -10.33 3.75 20.90
N ALA A 144 -9.87 2.51 20.94
CA ALA A 144 -8.43 2.21 20.99
C ALA A 144 -7.70 2.70 19.73
N ALA A 145 -8.27 2.46 18.54
CA ALA A 145 -7.71 2.94 17.29
C ALA A 145 -7.68 4.48 17.24
N TYR A 146 -8.78 5.13 17.63
CA TYR A 146 -8.87 6.59 17.72
C TYR A 146 -7.81 7.19 18.66
N SER A 147 -7.71 6.65 19.88
CA SER A 147 -6.70 7.06 20.87
C SER A 147 -5.27 6.91 20.33
N CYS A 148 -5.00 5.86 19.55
CA CYS A 148 -3.71 5.71 18.90
C CYS A 148 -3.48 6.77 17.80
N PHE A 149 -4.32 6.81 16.77
CA PHE A 149 -4.02 7.61 15.58
C PHE A 149 -4.28 9.10 15.78
N VAL A 150 -5.39 9.46 16.39
CA VAL A 150 -5.76 10.86 16.66
C VAL A 150 -5.04 11.34 17.91
N GLY A 151 -5.20 10.61 19.03
CA GLY A 151 -4.62 11.01 20.32
C GLY A 151 -3.10 10.99 20.35
N THR A 152 -2.49 9.86 19.98
CA THR A 152 -1.03 9.66 20.13
C THR A 152 -0.25 10.11 18.89
N LEU A 153 -0.75 9.79 17.69
CA LEU A 153 -0.07 10.10 16.42
C LEU A 153 -0.53 11.43 15.80
N GLY A 154 -1.51 12.12 16.40
CA GLY A 154 -1.92 13.47 16.01
C GLY A 154 -2.51 13.56 14.60
N TRP A 155 -3.13 12.49 14.09
CA TRP A 155 -3.92 12.54 12.86
C TRP A 155 -5.14 13.43 13.07
N ARG A 156 -5.65 14.00 11.98
CA ARG A 156 -6.87 14.80 12.04
C ARG A 156 -8.03 13.94 12.52
N SER A 157 -8.81 14.48 13.47
CA SER A 157 -9.98 13.79 13.99
C SER A 157 -10.99 13.52 12.87
N PRO A 158 -11.44 12.27 12.65
CA PRO A 158 -12.54 11.95 11.75
C PRO A 158 -13.91 12.40 12.28
N GLY A 159 -13.98 13.01 13.47
CA GLY A 159 -15.21 13.66 13.95
C GLY A 159 -15.43 15.06 13.40
N LEU A 160 -14.41 15.66 12.77
CA LEU A 160 -14.51 16.95 12.09
C LEU A 160 -14.84 16.76 10.62
N SER A 161 -15.81 17.51 10.11
CA SER A 161 -16.19 17.46 8.69
C SER A 161 -14.99 17.69 7.77
N TYR A 162 -14.91 16.94 6.68
CA TYR A 162 -14.00 17.20 5.56
C TYR A 162 -14.16 18.63 5.01
N ASN A 163 -15.39 19.15 5.00
CA ASN A 163 -15.72 20.47 4.48
C ASN A 163 -15.31 21.61 5.42
N ASP A 164 -14.99 21.27 6.67
CA ASP A 164 -14.51 22.22 7.67
C ASP A 164 -13.07 22.66 7.33
N ASN A 165 -12.83 23.96 7.26
CA ASN A 165 -11.50 24.51 6.93
C ASN A 165 -10.69 24.88 8.17
N THR A 166 -11.27 24.77 9.36
CA THR A 166 -10.65 25.11 10.64
C THR A 166 -10.57 23.84 11.48
N ASP A 167 -9.37 23.29 11.69
CA ASP A 167 -9.22 22.00 12.39
C ASP A 167 -9.42 22.10 13.92
N ASP A 168 -10.01 23.19 14.42
CA ASP A 168 -9.94 23.61 15.83
C ASP A 168 -11.28 24.05 16.46
N ASP A 169 -12.39 24.18 15.72
CA ASP A 169 -13.63 24.82 16.22
C ASP A 169 -14.88 23.93 16.21
N GLY A 170 -14.83 22.77 15.57
CA GLY A 170 -15.97 21.86 15.50
C GLY A 170 -17.08 22.36 14.57
N PRO A 171 -18.26 21.72 14.57
CA PRO A 171 -18.74 20.72 15.53
C PRO A 171 -18.10 19.34 15.35
N TRP A 172 -17.93 18.62 16.48
CA TRP A 172 -17.44 17.24 16.49
C TRP A 172 -18.60 16.25 16.47
N THR A 173 -18.59 15.38 15.47
CA THR A 173 -19.65 14.41 15.20
C THR A 173 -19.15 12.99 15.42
N LYS A 174 -19.97 12.15 16.06
CA LYS A 174 -19.63 10.71 16.20
C LYS A 174 -19.51 10.07 14.82
N ILE A 175 -18.53 9.18 14.66
CA ILE A 175 -18.45 8.34 13.46
C ILE A 175 -19.46 7.20 13.60
N ASN A 176 -20.31 7.03 12.59
CA ASN A 176 -21.32 5.97 12.56
C ASN A 176 -20.76 4.70 11.91
N ILE A 177 -21.03 3.57 12.56
CA ILE A 177 -20.72 2.22 12.07
C ILE A 177 -22.03 1.43 11.99
N TYR A 178 -22.32 0.89 10.82
CA TYR A 178 -23.49 0.07 10.57
C TYR A 178 -23.07 -1.39 10.43
N SER A 179 -23.46 -2.21 11.39
CA SER A 179 -23.30 -3.65 11.26
C SER A 179 -24.41 -4.21 10.37
N VAL A 180 -24.03 -4.81 9.24
CA VAL A 180 -24.96 -5.27 8.19
C VAL A 180 -24.85 -6.79 7.96
N SER A 181 -25.87 -7.40 7.38
CA SER A 181 -25.86 -8.85 7.14
C SER A 181 -24.97 -9.28 5.99
N THR A 182 -24.81 -8.43 4.98
CA THR A 182 -24.02 -8.71 3.79
C THR A 182 -23.59 -7.41 3.11
N LEU A 183 -22.44 -7.46 2.44
CA LEU A 183 -21.98 -6.45 1.51
C LEU A 183 -21.53 -7.16 0.22
N PRO A 184 -21.88 -6.66 -0.97
CA PRO A 184 -21.48 -7.28 -2.23
C PRO A 184 -19.95 -7.27 -2.43
N GLY A 185 -19.29 -8.38 -2.12
CA GLY A 185 -17.86 -8.58 -2.39
C GLY A 185 -16.89 -7.92 -1.42
N ALA A 186 -17.38 -7.44 -0.26
CA ALA A 186 -16.55 -6.79 0.76
C ALA A 186 -16.91 -7.25 2.18
N ALA A 187 -15.95 -7.13 3.10
CA ALA A 187 -16.15 -7.40 4.53
C ALA A 187 -16.59 -6.14 5.29
N GLY A 188 -16.16 -4.98 4.80
CA GLY A 188 -16.57 -3.66 5.21
C GLY A 188 -16.46 -2.68 4.03
N VAL A 189 -16.99 -1.49 4.21
CA VAL A 189 -16.84 -0.37 3.28
C VAL A 189 -16.94 0.95 4.03
N MET A 190 -16.09 1.90 3.68
CA MET A 190 -16.24 3.30 4.06
C MET A 190 -17.03 4.04 2.98
N HIS A 191 -18.02 4.83 3.42
CA HIS A 191 -18.75 5.75 2.57
C HIS A 191 -18.46 7.20 2.99
N ALA A 192 -18.42 8.10 2.01
CA ALA A 192 -18.32 9.54 2.22
C ALA A 192 -19.66 10.22 1.90
N ASP A 193 -20.15 11.02 2.83
CA ASP A 193 -21.22 11.98 2.59
C ASP A 193 -20.60 13.34 2.29
N TYR A 194 -20.47 13.69 1.01
CA TYR A 194 -19.88 14.95 0.58
C TYR A 194 -20.70 16.18 1.02
N ALA A 195 -22.01 16.03 1.28
CA ALA A 195 -22.84 17.16 1.70
C ALA A 195 -22.52 17.57 3.13
N THR A 196 -22.43 16.60 4.04
CA THR A 196 -22.01 16.87 5.44
C THR A 196 -20.50 16.90 5.61
N GLY A 197 -19.75 16.35 4.66
CA GLY A 197 -18.31 16.13 4.73
C GLY A 197 -17.91 15.03 5.71
N MET A 198 -18.83 14.18 6.14
CA MET A 198 -18.57 13.11 7.10
C MET A 198 -18.42 11.76 6.40
N ALA A 199 -17.76 10.81 7.04
CA ALA A 199 -17.74 9.41 6.62
C ALA A 199 -18.55 8.52 7.57
N TRP A 200 -19.08 7.41 7.05
CA TRP A 200 -19.60 6.31 7.86
C TRP A 200 -19.07 4.98 7.35
N LEU A 201 -19.12 3.96 8.20
CA LEU A 201 -18.64 2.62 7.88
C LEU A 201 -19.82 1.66 7.84
N GLU A 202 -19.84 0.74 6.89
CA GLU A 202 -20.66 -0.48 6.95
C GLU A 202 -19.74 -1.68 7.11
N VAL A 203 -20.08 -2.60 8.01
CA VAL A 203 -19.27 -3.80 8.27
C VAL A 203 -20.17 -5.01 8.43
N VAL A 204 -19.87 -6.10 7.73
CA VAL A 204 -20.66 -7.33 7.85
C VAL A 204 -20.56 -7.86 9.29
N HIS A 205 -21.68 -8.31 9.87
CA HIS A 205 -21.82 -8.71 11.26
C HIS A 205 -20.64 -9.54 11.81
N GLN A 206 -20.20 -10.55 11.07
CA GLN A 206 -19.12 -11.44 11.50
C GLN A 206 -17.72 -10.79 11.56
N TYR A 207 -17.55 -9.63 10.93
CA TYR A 207 -16.29 -8.89 10.86
C TYR A 207 -16.27 -7.61 11.71
N LEU A 208 -17.39 -7.25 12.34
CA LEU A 208 -17.56 -6.03 13.13
C LEU A 208 -16.50 -5.85 14.23
N THR A 209 -16.03 -6.96 14.81
CA THR A 209 -15.02 -6.95 15.88
C THR A 209 -13.64 -7.44 15.40
N ILE A 210 -13.43 -7.51 14.08
CA ILE A 210 -12.17 -7.94 13.48
C ILE A 210 -11.36 -6.70 13.13
N PRO A 211 -10.22 -6.43 13.80
CA PRO A 211 -9.47 -5.19 13.58
C PRO A 211 -8.92 -5.06 12.16
N GLY A 212 -8.58 -6.18 11.51
CA GLY A 212 -8.16 -6.20 10.10
C GLY A 212 -9.24 -5.72 9.12
N VAL A 213 -10.51 -5.65 9.54
CA VAL A 213 -11.63 -5.13 8.73
C VAL A 213 -12.10 -3.79 9.28
N THR A 214 -12.57 -3.74 10.52
CA THR A 214 -13.24 -2.52 11.02
C THR A 214 -12.26 -1.36 11.24
N VAL A 215 -11.02 -1.63 11.67
CA VAL A 215 -9.99 -0.58 11.80
C VAL A 215 -9.40 -0.23 10.43
N HIS A 216 -9.45 -1.14 9.45
CA HIS A 216 -9.14 -0.84 8.05
C HIS A 216 -10.16 0.18 7.49
N GLU A 217 -11.47 -0.05 7.67
CA GLU A 217 -12.50 0.91 7.24
C GLU A 217 -12.38 2.26 7.96
N LEU A 218 -12.04 2.25 9.26
CA LEU A 218 -11.72 3.48 9.99
C LEU A 218 -10.47 4.16 9.38
N GLY A 219 -9.50 3.41 8.88
CA GLY A 219 -8.33 3.91 8.16
C GLY A 219 -8.71 4.69 6.90
N HIS A 220 -9.65 4.19 6.10
CA HIS A 220 -10.23 4.98 5.01
C HIS A 220 -10.90 6.25 5.52
N GLY A 221 -11.71 6.15 6.59
CA GLY A 221 -12.35 7.31 7.20
C GLY A 221 -11.35 8.37 7.65
N MET A 222 -10.29 8.00 8.36
CA MET A 222 -9.23 8.93 8.78
C MET A 222 -8.47 9.51 7.59
N HIS A 223 -8.20 8.69 6.57
CA HIS A 223 -7.57 9.15 5.33
C HIS A 223 -8.41 10.22 4.62
N TYR A 224 -9.71 9.97 4.47
CA TYR A 224 -10.65 10.94 3.89
C TYR A 224 -10.59 12.27 4.66
N HIS A 225 -10.62 12.22 5.98
CA HIS A 225 -10.60 13.41 6.82
C HIS A 225 -9.25 14.15 6.87
N GLU A 226 -8.14 13.61 6.36
CA GLU A 226 -6.87 14.35 6.13
C GLU A 226 -6.89 15.17 4.81
N LYS A 227 -7.99 15.08 4.05
CA LYS A 227 -8.40 15.94 2.93
C LYS A 227 -7.59 15.84 1.63
N THR A 228 -6.27 15.99 1.69
CA THR A 228 -5.48 16.40 0.51
C THR A 228 -5.28 15.33 -0.56
N TRP A 229 -5.43 14.05 -0.22
CA TRP A 229 -5.34 12.92 -1.15
C TRP A 229 -6.70 12.46 -1.69
N VAL A 230 -7.79 13.14 -1.32
CA VAL A 230 -9.15 12.84 -1.77
C VAL A 230 -9.39 13.52 -3.13
N ASP A 231 -10.20 12.88 -3.97
CA ASP A 231 -10.56 13.33 -5.33
C ASP A 231 -9.35 13.60 -6.25
N GLN A 232 -8.23 12.89 -6.06
CA GLN A 232 -7.06 12.92 -6.95
C GLN A 232 -6.82 11.53 -7.56
N GLY A 233 -6.70 11.45 -8.90
CA GLY A 233 -6.46 10.18 -9.58
C GLY A 233 -5.16 9.49 -9.16
N ARG A 234 -4.08 10.26 -8.95
CA ARG A 234 -2.74 9.71 -8.68
C ARG A 234 -2.48 9.28 -7.24
N THR A 235 -3.35 9.66 -6.30
CA THR A 235 -3.34 9.14 -4.92
C THR A 235 -4.38 8.04 -4.73
N GLY A 236 -5.31 7.85 -5.66
CA GLY A 236 -6.46 6.94 -5.50
C GLY A 236 -6.10 5.53 -5.05
N ALA A 237 -5.11 4.88 -5.69
CA ALA A 237 -4.73 3.51 -5.30
C ALA A 237 -4.09 3.42 -3.91
N TRP A 238 -3.60 4.53 -3.35
CA TRP A 238 -2.96 4.53 -2.04
C TRP A 238 -3.97 4.44 -0.90
N TRP A 239 -5.27 4.59 -1.16
CA TRP A 239 -6.30 4.55 -0.11
C TRP A 239 -6.33 3.19 0.63
N GLU A 240 -6.19 2.07 -0.08
CA GLU A 240 -6.07 0.72 0.49
C GLU A 240 -4.75 0.55 1.22
N THR A 241 -3.66 1.04 0.62
CA THR A 241 -2.33 1.04 1.22
C THR A 241 -2.37 1.72 2.59
N VAL A 242 -3.07 2.85 2.70
CA VAL A 242 -3.23 3.60 3.96
C VAL A 242 -4.14 2.85 4.93
N ALA A 243 -5.28 2.32 4.48
CA ALA A 243 -6.20 1.58 5.34
C ALA A 243 -5.57 0.31 5.93
N ASN A 244 -4.83 -0.46 5.13
CA ASN A 244 -4.05 -1.60 5.61
C ASN A 244 -2.89 -1.20 6.51
N PHE A 245 -2.21 -0.08 6.23
CA PHE A 245 -1.21 0.46 7.14
C PHE A 245 -1.81 0.79 8.52
N VAL A 246 -2.99 1.43 8.55
CA VAL A 246 -3.70 1.79 9.79
C VAL A 246 -4.09 0.53 10.56
N ALA A 247 -4.72 -0.44 9.90
CA ALA A 247 -5.15 -1.69 10.52
C ALA A 247 -3.96 -2.49 11.07
N ASP A 248 -2.89 -2.68 10.28
CA ASP A 248 -1.72 -3.41 10.72
C ASP A 248 -1.00 -2.69 11.86
N THR A 249 -0.78 -1.37 11.74
CA THR A 249 -0.15 -0.57 12.81
C THR A 249 -0.95 -0.66 14.12
N PHE A 250 -2.29 -0.59 14.06
CA PHE A 250 -3.14 -0.80 15.22
C PHE A 250 -2.95 -2.19 15.82
N LYS A 251 -2.85 -3.23 15.00
CA LYS A 251 -2.74 -4.62 15.45
C LYS A 251 -1.38 -4.97 16.03
N THR A 252 -0.30 -4.42 15.46
CA THR A 252 1.06 -4.94 15.67
C THR A 252 1.96 -3.95 16.40
N SER A 253 1.78 -2.66 16.17
CA SER A 253 2.79 -1.66 16.51
C SER A 253 2.81 -1.35 18.01
N PRO A 254 4.00 -1.16 18.61
CA PRO A 254 4.15 -0.58 19.95
C PRO A 254 3.55 0.83 20.05
N LEU A 255 3.44 1.57 18.93
CA LEU A 255 2.84 2.91 18.90
C LEU A 255 1.40 2.91 19.43
N CYS A 256 0.64 1.84 19.18
CA CYS A 256 -0.73 1.70 19.66
C CYS A 256 -0.85 0.83 20.92
N ALA A 257 0.26 0.41 21.56
CA ALA A 257 0.21 -0.52 22.68
C ALA A 257 -0.53 0.03 23.91
N SER A 258 -0.27 1.29 24.28
CA SER A 258 -0.97 1.95 25.39
C SER A 258 -2.46 2.08 25.12
N ALA A 259 -2.83 2.52 23.91
CA ALA A 259 -4.22 2.65 23.51
C ALA A 259 -4.93 1.28 23.48
N ARG A 260 -4.30 0.24 22.92
CA ARG A 260 -4.86 -1.13 22.98
C ARG A 260 -5.10 -1.57 24.42
N SER A 261 -4.10 -1.43 25.29
CA SER A 261 -4.21 -1.85 26.70
C SER A 261 -5.31 -1.10 27.45
N GLN A 262 -5.48 0.20 27.19
CA GLN A 262 -6.51 1.04 27.82
C GLN A 262 -7.94 0.52 27.56
N TYR A 263 -8.18 -0.05 26.39
CA TYR A 263 -9.50 -0.53 25.96
C TYR A 263 -9.58 -2.06 25.86
N GLY A 264 -8.72 -2.78 26.60
CA GLY A 264 -8.75 -4.24 26.70
C GLY A 264 -8.43 -4.98 25.40
N GLN A 265 -7.73 -4.34 24.46
CA GLN A 265 -7.27 -4.94 23.20
C GLN A 265 -5.86 -5.50 23.36
N SER A 266 -5.53 -6.52 22.57
CA SER A 266 -4.20 -7.12 22.52
C SER A 266 -3.58 -6.98 21.13
N ALA A 267 -2.25 -7.13 21.06
CA ALA A 267 -1.57 -7.21 19.77
C ALA A 267 -1.98 -8.51 19.05
N THR A 268 -2.10 -8.45 17.73
CA THR A 268 -2.45 -9.61 16.89
C THR A 268 -1.46 -9.76 15.74
N ALA A 269 -1.57 -10.85 14.97
CA ALA A 269 -0.68 -11.11 13.85
C ALA A 269 -0.78 -10.02 12.77
N THR A 270 0.34 -9.73 12.11
CA THR A 270 0.39 -8.81 10.96
C THR A 270 -0.37 -9.35 9.75
N GLU A 271 -0.91 -8.46 8.91
CA GLU A 271 -1.53 -8.80 7.61
C GLU A 271 -0.51 -8.81 6.46
N ILE A 272 0.79 -8.86 6.75
CA ILE A 272 1.82 -8.75 5.70
C ILE A 272 1.79 -9.96 4.75
N ASN A 273 1.51 -9.68 3.47
CA ASN A 273 1.55 -10.67 2.41
C ASN A 273 2.91 -10.65 1.70
N LEU A 274 3.91 -11.31 2.28
CA LEU A 274 5.27 -11.33 1.70
C LEU A 274 5.35 -12.06 0.35
N SER A 275 4.43 -12.99 0.07
CA SER A 275 4.36 -13.64 -1.24
C SER A 275 4.08 -12.62 -2.35
N LYS A 276 3.25 -11.61 -2.07
CA LYS A 276 3.02 -10.50 -2.99
C LYS A 276 4.15 -9.47 -2.94
N VAL A 277 4.49 -8.96 -1.75
CA VAL A 277 5.45 -7.82 -1.62
C VAL A 277 6.86 -8.20 -2.09
N ILE A 278 7.37 -9.37 -1.71
CA ILE A 278 8.70 -9.84 -2.12
C ILE A 278 8.61 -10.59 -3.45
N GLY A 279 7.63 -11.50 -3.57
CA GLY A 279 7.50 -12.36 -4.77
C GLY A 279 7.17 -11.58 -6.05
N ASP A 280 6.48 -10.45 -5.93
CA ASP A 280 6.18 -9.52 -7.02
C ASP A 280 6.88 -8.17 -6.86
N SER A 281 8.00 -8.12 -6.12
CA SER A 281 8.76 -6.88 -5.86
C SER A 281 9.18 -6.11 -7.13
N PHE A 282 9.20 -6.76 -8.29
CA PHE A 282 9.49 -6.14 -9.58
C PHE A 282 8.37 -5.22 -10.10
N GLN A 283 7.15 -5.31 -9.57
CA GLN A 283 6.04 -4.45 -9.94
C GLN A 283 6.26 -3.00 -9.50
N VAL A 284 5.38 -2.10 -9.95
CA VAL A 284 5.38 -0.71 -9.50
C VAL A 284 5.15 -0.67 -7.99
N ILE A 285 5.79 0.28 -7.28
CA ILE A 285 5.73 0.35 -5.81
C ILE A 285 4.30 0.37 -5.25
N VAL A 286 3.37 1.01 -5.98
CA VAL A 286 1.92 0.88 -5.79
C VAL A 286 1.30 0.72 -7.17
N ASP A 287 0.63 -0.41 -7.38
CA ASP A 287 -0.01 -0.81 -8.63
C ASP A 287 -1.48 -1.12 -8.33
N GLY A 288 -2.38 -0.32 -8.90
CA GLY A 288 -3.83 -0.45 -8.78
C GLY A 288 -4.46 -1.37 -9.84
N SER A 289 -3.67 -2.01 -10.69
CA SER A 289 -4.18 -2.87 -11.77
C SER A 289 -5.06 -3.99 -11.22
N VAL A 290 -6.25 -4.15 -11.79
CA VAL A 290 -7.23 -5.15 -11.38
C VAL A 290 -6.62 -6.57 -11.46
N ASN A 291 -6.83 -7.37 -10.40
CA ASN A 291 -6.33 -8.74 -10.22
C ASN A 291 -4.80 -8.94 -10.12
N THR A 292 -3.98 -8.03 -10.64
CA THR A 292 -2.52 -8.21 -10.70
C THR A 292 -1.73 -7.22 -9.84
N GLY A 293 -2.33 -6.09 -9.47
CA GLY A 293 -1.73 -5.04 -8.67
C GLY A 293 -1.43 -5.46 -7.23
N ASN A 294 -0.84 -4.53 -6.47
CA ASN A 294 -0.34 -4.76 -5.11
C ASN A 294 -0.76 -3.65 -4.12
N TYR A 295 -1.72 -2.80 -4.49
CA TYR A 295 -2.11 -1.64 -3.71
C TYR A 295 -2.69 -1.97 -2.32
N TYR A 296 -3.25 -3.15 -2.11
CA TYR A 296 -3.57 -3.62 -0.75
C TYR A 296 -2.29 -3.99 0.02
N GLU A 297 -1.28 -4.57 -0.63
CA GLU A 297 -0.08 -5.11 0.01
C GLU A 297 1.09 -4.13 0.11
N ALA A 298 1.01 -2.96 -0.51
CA ALA A 298 2.12 -2.00 -0.56
C ALA A 298 2.38 -1.25 0.76
N TRP A 299 1.54 -1.44 1.77
CA TRP A 299 1.61 -0.76 3.07
C TRP A 299 2.93 -0.92 3.84
N PRO A 300 3.76 -1.98 3.67
CA PRO A 300 5.06 -2.07 4.33
C PRO A 300 6.01 -0.92 3.94
N PHE A 301 5.81 -0.30 2.77
CA PHE A 301 6.53 0.93 2.44
C PHE A 301 6.16 2.08 3.39
N LEU A 302 4.87 2.26 3.68
CA LEU A 302 4.42 3.26 4.67
C LEU A 302 4.94 2.93 6.07
N ALA A 303 4.91 1.66 6.46
CA ALA A 303 5.51 1.21 7.73
C ALA A 303 7.01 1.53 7.80
N TYR A 304 7.76 1.30 6.74
CA TYR A 304 9.18 1.65 6.66
C TYR A 304 9.41 3.17 6.85
N LEU A 305 8.61 4.02 6.21
CA LEU A 305 8.68 5.48 6.41
C LEU A 305 8.36 5.87 7.86
N THR A 306 7.41 5.17 8.49
CA THR A 306 6.98 5.43 9.87
C THR A 306 7.99 4.98 10.92
N TYR A 307 8.56 3.78 10.77
CA TYR A 307 9.58 3.27 11.69
C TYR A 307 10.94 3.93 11.48
N ASN A 308 11.24 4.37 10.25
CA ASN A 308 12.45 5.08 9.86
C ASN A 308 13.75 4.45 10.44
N PRO A 309 13.99 3.15 10.21
CA PRO A 309 15.15 2.46 10.79
C PRO A 309 16.51 2.97 10.27
N ASP A 310 16.52 3.81 9.24
CA ASP A 310 17.72 4.48 8.70
C ASP A 310 17.91 5.92 9.22
N GLY A 311 16.97 6.46 10.00
CA GLY A 311 17.08 7.79 10.57
C GLY A 311 17.07 8.92 9.53
N TYR A 312 16.37 8.75 8.40
CA TYR A 312 16.24 9.82 7.42
C TYR A 312 15.45 10.99 7.99
N SER A 313 15.97 12.19 7.80
CA SER A 313 15.32 13.42 8.24
C SER A 313 13.92 13.56 7.62
N GLY A 314 12.96 13.99 8.42
CA GLY A 314 11.55 14.17 8.03
C GLY A 314 10.69 12.91 8.05
N LEU A 315 11.29 11.72 8.13
CA LEU A 315 10.57 10.45 8.34
C LEU A 315 10.40 10.14 9.84
N GLY A 316 9.72 9.04 10.17
CA GLY A 316 9.38 8.65 11.54
C GLY A 316 7.86 8.66 11.76
N THR A 317 7.42 8.73 13.02
CA THR A 317 5.99 8.61 13.39
C THR A 317 5.08 9.63 12.68
N ASN A 318 5.61 10.79 12.31
CA ASN A 318 4.89 11.84 11.60
C ASN A 318 4.96 11.73 10.06
N ALA A 319 5.68 10.76 9.50
CA ALA A 319 5.97 10.69 8.06
C ALA A 319 4.69 10.71 7.22
N LEU A 320 3.77 9.77 7.45
CA LEU A 320 2.54 9.67 6.67
C LEU A 320 1.63 10.91 6.83
N ARG A 321 1.54 11.44 8.05
CA ARG A 321 0.82 12.70 8.32
C ARG A 321 1.41 13.88 7.55
N ASN A 322 2.74 13.97 7.50
CA ASN A 322 3.42 14.99 6.71
C ASN A 322 3.21 14.78 5.20
N LEU A 323 3.08 13.53 4.73
CA LEU A 323 2.73 13.24 3.34
C LEU A 323 1.32 13.74 2.96
N PHE A 324 0.37 13.72 3.89
CA PHE A 324 -0.94 14.36 3.67
C PHE A 324 -0.81 15.88 3.75
N ARG A 325 -0.24 16.41 4.82
CA ARG A 325 -0.28 17.85 5.12
C ARG A 325 0.65 18.71 4.27
N GLN A 326 1.69 18.13 3.68
CA GLN A 326 2.58 18.81 2.71
C GLN A 326 2.23 18.48 1.26
N TYR A 327 1.15 17.73 1.01
CA TYR A 327 0.62 17.52 -0.34
C TYR A 327 0.12 18.84 -0.90
N ALA A 328 0.47 19.17 -2.14
CA ALA A 328 -0.01 20.38 -2.77
C ALA A 328 -1.49 20.18 -3.17
N LYS A 329 -2.41 20.90 -2.51
CA LYS A 329 -3.86 20.81 -2.77
C LYS A 329 -4.15 20.93 -4.27
N ASN A 330 -4.95 20.00 -4.81
CA ASN A 330 -5.34 19.92 -6.22
C ASN A 330 -4.19 19.74 -7.23
N SER A 331 -2.99 19.35 -6.79
CA SER A 331 -1.85 19.14 -7.70
C SER A 331 -1.97 17.85 -8.51
N ASN A 332 -2.77 16.89 -8.05
CA ASN A 332 -2.85 15.53 -8.57
C ASN A 332 -1.45 14.89 -8.74
N GLU A 333 -0.52 15.20 -7.83
CA GLU A 333 0.79 14.55 -7.74
C GLU A 333 0.68 13.19 -7.04
N THR A 334 1.75 12.39 -7.11
CA THR A 334 1.81 11.12 -6.37
C THR A 334 2.36 11.34 -4.96
N PRO A 335 2.10 10.45 -3.99
CA PRO A 335 2.71 10.51 -2.66
C PRO A 335 4.24 10.58 -2.65
N LEU A 336 4.89 10.07 -3.69
CA LEU A 336 6.35 10.16 -3.85
C LEU A 336 6.82 11.61 -4.07
N HIS A 337 6.02 12.46 -4.71
CA HIS A 337 6.36 13.87 -4.88
C HIS A 337 6.31 14.61 -3.55
N THR A 338 5.33 14.31 -2.70
CA THR A 338 5.31 14.83 -1.33
C THR A 338 6.45 14.27 -0.50
N LEU A 339 6.81 12.99 -0.67
CA LEU A 339 7.97 12.39 0.01
C LEU A 339 9.27 13.14 -0.31
N ALA A 340 9.45 13.62 -1.54
CA ALA A 340 10.59 14.43 -1.93
C ALA A 340 10.66 15.79 -1.20
N ARG A 341 9.52 16.30 -0.71
CA ARG A 341 9.46 17.52 0.13
C ARG A 341 9.63 17.20 1.61
N VAL A 342 9.04 16.10 2.07
CA VAL A 342 9.10 15.67 3.47
C VAL A 342 10.50 15.26 3.88
N SER A 343 11.27 14.61 3.01
CA SER A 343 12.61 14.13 3.32
C SER A 343 13.66 14.59 2.32
N SER A 344 14.76 15.14 2.83
CA SER A 344 15.90 15.57 2.02
C SER A 344 16.82 14.43 1.56
N ALA A 345 16.56 13.18 1.98
CA ALA A 345 17.37 12.02 1.58
C ALA A 345 17.21 11.65 0.08
N GLY A 346 16.14 12.15 -0.54
CA GLY A 346 15.78 11.84 -1.92
C GLY A 346 15.01 10.53 -2.05
N VAL A 347 13.93 10.55 -2.83
CA VAL A 347 13.05 9.39 -3.04
C VAL A 347 13.80 8.16 -3.57
N PRO A 348 14.73 8.26 -4.55
CA PRO A 348 15.52 7.11 -4.99
C PRO A 348 16.27 6.41 -3.86
N THR A 349 16.89 7.19 -2.96
CA THR A 349 17.61 6.67 -1.79
C THR A 349 16.68 5.93 -0.84
N ILE A 350 15.53 6.53 -0.53
CA ILE A 350 14.54 5.97 0.40
C ILE A 350 13.94 4.68 -0.15
N VAL A 351 13.51 4.68 -1.42
CA VAL A 351 12.94 3.48 -2.08
C VAL A 351 14.00 2.39 -2.24
N GLY A 352 15.21 2.75 -2.63
CA GLY A 352 16.31 1.79 -2.75
C GLY A 352 16.65 1.12 -1.42
N ARG A 353 16.69 1.89 -0.33
CA ARG A 353 16.94 1.36 1.02
C ARG A 353 15.75 0.56 1.55
N TYR A 354 14.51 0.96 1.27
CA TYR A 354 13.32 0.17 1.57
C TYR A 354 13.44 -1.25 0.98
N TRP A 355 13.73 -1.36 -0.32
CA TRP A 355 13.89 -2.67 -0.95
C TRP A 355 15.09 -3.45 -0.42
N ALA A 356 16.19 -2.76 -0.11
CA ALA A 356 17.35 -3.40 0.53
C ALA A 356 16.98 -4.04 1.89
N ARG A 357 16.14 -3.39 2.69
CA ARG A 357 15.61 -3.93 3.96
C ARG A 357 14.59 -5.04 3.76
N MET A 358 13.77 -4.94 2.72
CA MET A 358 12.82 -6.00 2.37
C MET A 358 13.49 -7.34 2.01
N ALA A 359 14.80 -7.36 1.71
CA ALA A 359 15.57 -8.60 1.60
C ALA A 359 15.44 -9.53 2.82
N TYR A 360 15.29 -8.96 4.02
CA TYR A 360 15.08 -9.70 5.27
C TYR A 360 13.89 -9.18 6.09
N ALA A 361 13.05 -8.35 5.46
CA ALA A 361 11.90 -7.66 6.08
C ALA A 361 12.24 -6.92 7.40
N ASP A 362 13.44 -6.36 7.53
CA ASP A 362 13.92 -5.62 8.70
C ASP A 362 13.64 -4.11 8.60
N ILE A 363 12.42 -3.78 8.18
CA ILE A 363 11.92 -2.41 7.97
C ILE A 363 11.54 -1.68 9.27
N GLY A 364 11.93 -2.21 10.43
CA GLY A 364 11.54 -1.72 11.76
C GLY A 364 10.18 -2.22 12.24
N HIS A 365 9.40 -2.90 11.39
CA HIS A 365 8.12 -3.51 11.75
C HIS A 365 8.33 -4.66 12.77
N PRO A 366 7.54 -4.73 13.87
CA PRO A 366 7.82 -5.58 15.04
C PRO A 366 7.86 -7.09 14.73
N THR A 367 7.05 -7.56 13.79
CA THR A 367 6.89 -9.00 13.50
C THR A 367 7.18 -9.38 12.04
N ALA A 368 7.53 -8.42 11.17
CA ALA A 368 7.67 -8.70 9.73
C ALA A 368 8.86 -9.64 9.45
N GLY A 369 9.99 -9.41 10.12
CA GLY A 369 11.18 -10.28 10.02
C GLY A 369 10.89 -11.72 10.48
N GLN A 370 10.05 -11.92 11.51
CA GLN A 370 9.67 -13.26 11.96
C GLN A 370 8.79 -13.98 10.93
N VAL A 371 7.80 -13.27 10.36
CA VAL A 371 6.97 -13.81 9.28
C VAL A 371 7.83 -14.16 8.08
N PHE A 372 8.77 -13.28 7.70
CA PHE A 372 9.73 -13.55 6.64
C PHE A 372 10.52 -14.84 6.88
N LEU A 373 11.15 -15.00 8.04
CA LEU A 373 11.93 -16.21 8.33
C LEU A 373 11.09 -17.48 8.24
N SER A 374 9.80 -17.41 8.60
CA SER A 374 8.87 -18.54 8.51
C SER A 374 8.42 -18.86 7.08
N GLN A 375 8.38 -17.87 6.18
CA GLN A 375 7.85 -18.00 4.83
C GLN A 375 8.91 -18.04 3.73
N ARG A 376 10.15 -17.59 4.00
CA ARG A 376 11.18 -17.30 2.98
C ARG A 376 11.47 -18.45 2.01
N SER A 377 11.30 -19.70 2.43
CA SER A 377 11.50 -20.87 1.55
C SER A 377 10.43 -21.02 0.46
N ARG A 378 9.28 -20.35 0.60
CA ARG A 378 8.14 -20.39 -0.33
C ARG A 378 8.03 -19.14 -1.20
N LEU A 379 8.84 -18.12 -0.94
CA LEU A 379 8.80 -16.86 -1.69
C LEU A 379 9.48 -17.02 -3.05
N ASN A 380 8.97 -16.29 -4.05
CA ASN A 380 9.50 -16.34 -5.41
C ASN A 380 10.64 -15.33 -5.59
N TYR A 381 11.88 -15.83 -5.69
CA TYR A 381 13.08 -15.03 -5.99
C TYR A 381 13.61 -15.23 -7.41
N ALA A 382 12.85 -15.87 -8.30
CA ALA A 382 13.31 -16.27 -9.62
C ALA A 382 13.37 -15.08 -10.59
N ASN A 383 14.17 -14.06 -10.25
CA ASN A 383 14.28 -12.79 -10.94
C ASN A 383 15.28 -12.80 -12.11
N LEU A 384 16.29 -13.67 -12.08
CA LEU A 384 17.40 -13.66 -13.03
C LEU A 384 17.48 -14.94 -13.87
N ASP A 385 18.00 -14.80 -15.10
CA ASP A 385 18.46 -15.87 -15.98
C ASP A 385 19.98 -15.84 -16.09
N SER A 386 20.62 -17.01 -15.93
CA SER A 386 22.07 -17.15 -16.13
C SER A 386 22.43 -16.97 -17.61
N GLN A 387 23.48 -16.20 -17.87
CA GLN A 387 24.09 -16.01 -19.18
C GLN A 387 25.41 -16.80 -19.31
N GLY A 388 25.75 -17.61 -18.31
CA GLY A 388 27.07 -18.25 -18.17
C GLY A 388 28.13 -17.31 -17.60
N ASN A 389 29.31 -17.85 -17.28
CA ASN A 389 30.47 -17.08 -16.79
C ASN A 389 30.17 -16.12 -15.63
N ASN A 390 29.32 -16.55 -14.68
CA ASN A 390 28.88 -15.75 -13.54
C ASN A 390 28.11 -14.46 -13.89
N VAL A 391 27.61 -14.35 -15.13
CA VAL A 391 26.80 -13.24 -15.61
C VAL A 391 25.32 -13.64 -15.60
N TYR A 392 24.48 -12.72 -15.16
CA TYR A 392 23.03 -12.91 -15.05
C TYR A 392 22.29 -11.68 -15.60
N LYS A 393 21.09 -11.88 -16.10
CA LYS A 393 20.18 -10.81 -16.56
C LYS A 393 18.80 -10.96 -15.93
N PRO A 394 18.04 -9.88 -15.71
CA PRO A 394 16.68 -10.00 -15.24
C PRO A 394 15.84 -10.75 -16.28
N LYS A 395 14.92 -11.59 -15.82
CA LYS A 395 13.90 -12.18 -16.69
C LYS A 395 13.08 -11.05 -17.29
N SER A 396 12.76 -11.12 -18.59
CA SER A 396 12.03 -10.05 -19.29
C SER A 396 10.74 -9.61 -18.58
N ALA A 397 9.98 -10.57 -18.04
CA ALA A 397 8.73 -10.35 -17.31
C ALA A 397 8.90 -9.87 -15.85
N ARG A 398 10.13 -9.86 -15.32
CA ARG A 398 10.45 -9.48 -13.94
C ARG A 398 11.47 -8.35 -13.86
N ARG A 399 11.67 -7.62 -14.95
CA ARG A 399 12.44 -6.38 -14.94
C ARG A 399 11.79 -5.40 -13.96
N PRO A 400 12.54 -4.79 -13.03
CA PRO A 400 11.99 -3.84 -12.08
C PRO A 400 11.27 -2.67 -12.78
N LEU A 401 9.95 -2.59 -12.63
CA LEU A 401 9.14 -1.46 -13.08
C LEU A 401 9.40 -0.24 -12.20
N TYR A 402 8.70 0.87 -12.45
CA TYR A 402 8.91 2.12 -11.71
C TYR A 402 8.89 1.93 -10.18
N MET A 403 10.01 2.23 -9.53
CA MET A 403 10.20 2.07 -8.07
C MET A 403 10.08 0.62 -7.56
N GLY A 404 10.04 -0.38 -8.45
CA GLY A 404 10.13 -1.80 -8.14
C GLY A 404 11.58 -2.29 -8.03
N ALA A 405 11.76 -3.55 -7.64
CA ALA A 405 13.06 -4.17 -7.39
C ALA A 405 13.16 -5.64 -7.81
N ASN A 406 14.40 -6.12 -7.93
CA ASN A 406 14.73 -7.53 -7.88
C ASN A 406 15.48 -7.80 -6.59
N ILE A 407 14.97 -8.75 -5.79
CA ILE A 407 15.59 -9.27 -4.57
C ILE A 407 16.15 -10.66 -4.88
N VAL A 408 17.46 -10.84 -4.72
CA VAL A 408 18.18 -12.01 -5.20
C VAL A 408 19.05 -12.58 -4.06
N PRO A 409 18.52 -13.49 -3.23
CA PRO A 409 19.32 -14.19 -2.23
C PRO A 409 20.47 -14.93 -2.91
N LEU A 410 21.67 -14.90 -2.32
CA LEU A 410 22.83 -15.54 -2.90
C LEU A 410 23.32 -16.69 -2.03
N LYS A 411 23.57 -17.83 -2.66
CA LYS A 411 24.16 -19.03 -2.05
C LYS A 411 25.68 -18.90 -2.03
N LYS A 412 26.27 -19.14 -0.86
CA LYS A 412 27.72 -19.15 -0.64
C LYS A 412 28.18 -20.41 0.09
N SER A 413 29.48 -20.67 0.07
CA SER A 413 30.12 -21.72 0.87
C SER A 413 31.07 -21.10 1.90
N GLY A 414 30.86 -21.42 3.18
CA GLY A 414 31.70 -20.91 4.28
C GLY A 414 31.75 -19.39 4.36
N ALA A 415 32.88 -18.87 4.84
CA ALA A 415 33.20 -17.45 4.75
C ALA A 415 33.81 -17.15 3.37
N VAL A 416 33.34 -16.09 2.72
CA VAL A 416 33.73 -15.75 1.35
C VAL A 416 33.67 -14.25 1.13
N THR A 417 34.40 -13.74 0.14
CA THR A 417 34.18 -12.38 -0.38
C THR A 417 33.25 -12.46 -1.58
N VAL A 418 32.11 -11.78 -1.51
CA VAL A 418 31.15 -11.69 -2.61
C VAL A 418 31.35 -10.37 -3.34
N GLY A 419 31.59 -10.45 -4.64
CA GLY A 419 31.68 -9.29 -5.54
C GLY A 419 30.46 -9.21 -6.44
N VAL A 420 29.92 -8.01 -6.63
CA VAL A 420 28.82 -7.74 -7.58
C VAL A 420 29.17 -6.53 -8.43
N SER A 421 28.96 -6.65 -9.74
CA SER A 421 29.12 -5.56 -10.70
C SER A 421 27.93 -5.52 -11.68
N VAL A 422 27.25 -4.39 -11.74
CA VAL A 422 26.12 -4.11 -12.62
C VAL A 422 26.61 -3.33 -13.83
N SER A 423 26.17 -3.75 -15.01
CA SER A 423 26.54 -3.15 -16.30
C SER A 423 25.33 -3.13 -17.24
N GLY A 424 25.37 -2.28 -18.26
CA GLY A 424 24.33 -2.22 -19.29
C GLY A 424 22.93 -1.86 -18.76
N ALA A 425 22.85 -1.19 -17.60
CA ALA A 425 21.58 -0.76 -17.05
C ALA A 425 20.89 0.25 -17.99
N THR A 426 19.64 -0.01 -18.35
CA THR A 426 18.88 0.83 -19.28
C THR A 426 18.18 2.01 -18.61
N LEU A 427 18.07 2.00 -17.29
CA LEU A 427 17.42 3.03 -16.46
C LEU A 427 18.28 3.33 -15.22
N PRO A 428 18.10 4.50 -14.58
CA PRO A 428 18.73 4.79 -13.29
C PRO A 428 18.28 3.79 -12.22
N TYR A 429 19.20 3.44 -11.34
CA TYR A 429 18.96 2.42 -10.32
C TYR A 429 19.73 2.69 -9.04
N THR A 430 19.26 2.04 -7.98
CA THR A 430 20.00 1.85 -6.73
C THR A 430 20.22 0.36 -6.53
N ALA A 431 21.42 -0.02 -6.10
CA ALA A 431 21.73 -1.41 -5.80
C ALA A 431 22.50 -1.55 -4.49
N THR A 432 22.20 -2.62 -3.75
CA THR A 432 22.75 -2.90 -2.42
C THR A 432 23.02 -4.40 -2.25
N LEU A 433 24.10 -4.74 -1.54
CA LEU A 433 24.26 -6.03 -0.89
C LEU A 433 23.74 -5.94 0.54
N SER A 434 22.64 -6.64 0.82
CA SER A 434 22.06 -6.77 2.15
C SER A 434 22.61 -8.04 2.82
N ILE A 435 23.30 -7.87 3.96
CA ILE A 435 24.01 -8.97 4.63
C ILE A 435 23.50 -9.09 6.05
N ARG A 436 22.91 -10.25 6.38
CA ARG A 436 22.30 -10.53 7.67
C ARG A 436 23.10 -11.57 8.42
N ASN A 437 23.47 -11.28 9.67
CA ASN A 437 24.00 -12.29 10.58
C ASN A 437 22.85 -13.21 11.03
N THR A 438 22.96 -14.51 10.79
CA THR A 438 21.84 -15.44 11.04
C THR A 438 21.60 -15.70 12.52
N SER A 439 22.61 -15.47 13.36
CA SER A 439 22.56 -15.68 14.81
C SER A 439 21.96 -14.48 15.54
N SER A 440 22.44 -13.27 15.26
CA SER A 440 21.97 -12.03 15.90
C SER A 440 20.76 -11.41 15.22
N GLY A 441 20.54 -11.71 13.93
CA GLY A 441 19.51 -11.09 13.10
C GLY A 441 19.87 -9.69 12.60
N SER A 442 21.02 -9.13 12.99
CA SER A 442 21.46 -7.82 12.53
C SER A 442 21.79 -7.83 11.04
N THR A 443 21.34 -6.80 10.33
CA THR A 443 21.62 -6.60 8.90
C THR A 443 22.50 -5.38 8.68
N ARG A 444 23.47 -5.51 7.79
CA ARG A 444 24.28 -4.40 7.26
C ARG A 444 24.12 -4.29 5.75
N TYR A 445 24.36 -3.08 5.24
CA TYR A 445 24.08 -2.71 3.86
C TYR A 445 25.32 -2.15 3.17
N VAL A 446 25.69 -2.73 2.03
CA VAL A 446 26.80 -2.24 1.21
C VAL A 446 26.26 -1.75 -0.13
N ASN A 447 26.29 -0.44 -0.35
CA ASN A 447 25.80 0.17 -1.59
C ASN A 447 26.78 -0.11 -2.74
N LEU A 448 26.25 -0.32 -3.95
CA LEU A 448 27.04 -0.46 -5.17
C LEU A 448 27.38 0.92 -5.77
N SER A 449 28.30 1.63 -5.13
CA SER A 449 28.78 2.94 -5.62
C SER A 449 29.48 2.78 -6.96
N GLY A 450 29.02 3.49 -8.00
CA GLY A 450 29.56 3.36 -9.35
C GLY A 450 29.21 2.03 -10.03
N GLY A 451 28.18 1.32 -9.54
CA GLY A 451 27.68 0.08 -10.14
C GLY A 451 28.39 -1.20 -9.67
N SER A 452 29.30 -1.12 -8.70
CA SER A 452 29.94 -2.32 -8.14
C SER A 452 30.16 -2.23 -6.63
N ALA A 453 30.23 -3.39 -5.98
CA ALA A 453 30.60 -3.53 -4.58
C ALA A 453 31.23 -4.90 -4.33
N SER A 454 32.01 -4.98 -3.25
CA SER A 454 32.51 -6.23 -2.70
C SER A 454 32.29 -6.23 -1.19
N ALA A 455 31.97 -7.38 -0.63
CA ALA A 455 31.80 -7.53 0.81
C ALA A 455 32.32 -8.90 1.27
N SER A 456 33.10 -8.90 2.35
CA SER A 456 33.36 -10.11 3.13
C SER A 456 32.05 -10.57 3.77
N VAL A 457 31.76 -11.87 3.71
CA VAL A 457 30.56 -12.49 4.28
C VAL A 457 31.03 -13.65 5.15
N ALA A 458 30.74 -13.60 6.44
CA ALA A 458 31.13 -14.63 7.40
C ALA A 458 30.35 -15.93 7.20
N SER A 459 30.82 -17.02 7.83
CA SER A 459 30.15 -18.32 7.75
C SER A 459 28.70 -18.27 8.25
N ASP A 460 28.46 -17.49 9.31
CA ASP A 460 27.16 -17.26 9.96
C ASP A 460 26.40 -16.03 9.42
N GLU A 461 26.81 -15.50 8.26
CA GLU A 461 26.07 -14.46 7.55
C GLU A 461 25.39 -15.04 6.30
N GLU A 462 24.27 -14.44 5.92
CA GLU A 462 23.60 -14.63 4.62
C GLU A 462 23.60 -13.31 3.85
N ILE A 463 23.58 -13.38 2.52
CA ILE A 463 23.72 -12.21 1.64
C ILE A 463 22.69 -12.24 0.51
N THR A 464 22.13 -11.07 0.23
CA THR A 464 21.13 -10.85 -0.82
C THR A 464 21.55 -9.65 -1.66
N PHE A 465 21.56 -9.80 -2.97
CA PHE A 465 21.71 -8.70 -3.91
C PHE A 465 20.32 -8.09 -4.18
N VAL A 466 20.21 -6.76 -4.05
CA VAL A 466 19.00 -6.01 -4.34
C VAL A 466 19.32 -4.91 -5.34
N ILE A 467 18.50 -4.79 -6.38
CA ILE A 467 18.55 -3.69 -7.35
C ILE A 467 17.14 -3.18 -7.62
N ALA A 468 16.96 -1.86 -7.56
CA ALA A 468 15.68 -1.19 -7.73
C ALA A 468 15.75 -0.12 -8.82
N ASN A 469 14.68 0.00 -9.61
CA ASN A 469 14.51 1.04 -10.64
C ASN A 469 14.07 2.34 -9.97
N THR A 470 15.03 3.23 -9.74
CA THR A 470 14.86 4.41 -8.89
C THR A 470 15.29 5.67 -9.65
N PRO A 471 14.51 6.11 -10.65
CA PRO A 471 14.81 7.31 -11.42
C PRO A 471 14.82 8.55 -10.52
N ALA A 472 15.77 9.45 -10.76
CA ALA A 472 15.88 10.71 -10.02
C ALA A 472 14.67 11.62 -10.26
N ASN A 473 14.13 11.60 -11.48
CA ASN A 473 12.92 12.32 -11.84
C ASN A 473 11.71 11.44 -11.55
N LEU A 474 10.81 11.94 -10.72
CA LEU A 474 9.58 11.25 -10.38
C LEU A 474 8.57 11.33 -11.52
N ILE A 475 7.86 10.24 -11.74
CA ILE A 475 6.79 10.15 -12.73
C ILE A 475 5.46 10.43 -12.04
N LEU A 476 4.68 11.36 -12.62
CA LEU A 476 3.28 11.59 -12.28
C LEU A 476 2.43 10.45 -12.86
N TYR A 477 2.46 9.27 -12.21
CA TYR A 477 1.73 8.10 -12.66
C TYR A 477 0.36 7.96 -12.01
N ASP A 478 -0.60 7.44 -12.77
CA ASP A 478 -1.87 6.93 -12.26
C ASP A 478 -1.71 5.43 -12.01
N ALA A 479 -1.87 5.01 -10.76
CA ALA A 479 -1.72 3.63 -10.35
C ALA A 479 -2.80 2.69 -10.93
N PHE A 480 -3.97 3.22 -11.32
CA PHE A 480 -5.02 2.46 -11.98
C PHE A 480 -4.88 2.42 -13.51
N SER A 481 -3.99 3.24 -14.08
CA SER A 481 -3.75 3.33 -15.51
C SER A 481 -2.26 3.55 -15.82
N LEU A 482 -1.45 2.50 -15.61
CA LEU A 482 0.00 2.55 -15.79
C LEU A 482 0.41 2.82 -17.26
N SER A 483 1.13 3.93 -17.47
CA SER A 483 1.66 4.33 -18.77
C SER A 483 2.80 3.43 -19.25
N SER A 484 3.19 3.53 -20.53
CA SER A 484 4.35 2.81 -21.08
C SER A 484 5.66 3.19 -20.39
N GLU A 485 5.80 4.45 -19.95
CA GLU A 485 6.98 4.93 -19.23
C GLU A 485 7.13 4.22 -17.87
N VAL A 486 6.02 4.10 -17.13
CA VAL A 486 5.98 3.45 -15.81
C VAL A 486 6.22 1.94 -15.91
N LYS A 487 5.75 1.33 -17.00
CA LYS A 487 5.94 -0.08 -17.35
C LYS A 487 7.29 -0.36 -18.03
N ASN A 488 8.11 0.65 -18.26
CA ASN A 488 9.45 0.45 -18.79
C ASN A 488 10.34 -0.14 -17.69
N GLY A 489 10.49 -1.46 -17.71
CA GLY A 489 11.28 -2.20 -16.73
C GLY A 489 12.78 -2.02 -16.94
N LEU A 490 13.51 -1.83 -15.83
CA LEU A 490 14.97 -1.78 -15.79
C LEU A 490 15.55 -3.10 -16.30
N ASP A 491 16.25 -3.03 -17.44
CA ASP A 491 17.08 -4.11 -17.94
C ASP A 491 18.54 -3.85 -17.54
N TYR A 492 19.30 -4.91 -17.26
CA TYR A 492 20.68 -4.82 -16.80
C TYR A 492 21.40 -6.16 -16.94
N SER A 493 22.73 -6.15 -16.82
CA SER A 493 23.55 -7.34 -16.68
C SER A 493 24.30 -7.26 -15.35
N VAL A 494 24.34 -8.36 -14.59
CA VAL A 494 25.05 -8.43 -13.31
C VAL A 494 26.04 -9.58 -13.29
N THR A 495 27.29 -9.28 -12.93
CA THR A 495 28.34 -10.27 -12.67
C THR A 495 28.45 -10.50 -11.17
N ILE A 496 28.39 -11.74 -10.72
CA ILE A 496 28.44 -12.11 -9.29
C ILE A 496 29.58 -13.11 -9.05
N THR A 497 30.52 -12.77 -8.17
CA THR A 497 31.65 -13.64 -7.80
C THR A 497 31.55 -14.05 -6.33
N GLY A 498 32.06 -15.24 -5.99
CA GLY A 498 32.06 -15.76 -4.62
C GLY A 498 30.71 -16.31 -4.13
N ALA A 499 29.63 -16.14 -4.87
CA ALA A 499 28.31 -16.67 -4.58
C ALA A 499 27.49 -16.86 -5.88
N THR A 500 26.36 -17.57 -5.81
CA THR A 500 25.43 -17.73 -6.94
C THR A 500 23.99 -17.42 -6.52
N PRO A 501 23.15 -16.84 -7.38
CA PRO A 501 21.72 -16.66 -7.14
C PRO A 501 20.93 -17.95 -6.79
#